data_AF-A0A9Q4D4M3-F1
#
_entry.id   AF-A0A9Q4D4M3-F1
#
_cell.length_a   1.000
_cell.length_b   1.000
_cell.length_c   1.000
_cell.angle_alpha   90.00
_cell.angle_beta   90.00
_cell.angle_gamma   90.00
#
_symmetry.space_group_name_H-M   'P 1'
#
loop_
_entity.id
_entity.type
_entity.pdbx_description
1 polymer ?
#
loop_
_entity_poly.entity_id
_entity_poly.type
_entity_poly.pdbx_seq_one_letter_code
_entity_poly.pdbx_strand_id
1 'polypeptide(L)'
;DVRLNVDLKDDAAAAAIAAIVARHDAWDRVLVASFHDSRRRRFTRAAGRTVAMSGGALAIGALVLTAPFGLTRFVARRLAHIQCVQVPVRQGPITVVTPRFVSRCQAAGLQVHVWVVDDPAEMERLLALGVDGLMTDDVEVLASVLEARGFWPQR
;
A
#
# COMPACT_ATOMS: atom_id res chain seq x y z
N ASP A 1 8.40 10.01 14.64
CA ASP A 1 7.35 9.11 15.15
C ASP A 1 7.15 7.99 14.14
N VAL A 2 6.91 6.75 14.57
CA VAL A 2 6.84 5.57 13.68
C VAL A 2 5.42 5.39 13.13
N ARG A 3 5.30 5.12 11.84
CA ARG A 3 4.03 4.74 11.20
C ARG A 3 3.96 3.21 11.08
N LEU A 4 2.76 2.66 11.29
CA LEU A 4 2.50 1.22 11.30
C LEU A 4 1.62 0.83 10.12
N ASN A 5 2.03 -0.20 9.38
CA ASN A 5 1.20 -0.85 8.35
C ASN A 5 0.70 -2.19 8.88
N VAL A 6 -0.62 -2.35 9.04
CA VAL A 6 -1.24 -3.51 9.71
C VAL A 6 -2.14 -4.26 8.74
N ASP A 7 -1.77 -5.49 8.38
CA ASP A 7 -2.58 -6.34 7.51
C ASP A 7 -3.60 -7.19 8.30
N LEU A 8 -4.88 -7.05 7.96
CA LEU A 8 -5.97 -7.80 8.59
C LEU A 8 -6.10 -9.20 7.96
N LYS A 9 -5.55 -10.19 8.66
CA LYS A 9 -5.55 -11.60 8.24
C LYS A 9 -6.88 -12.32 8.43
N ASP A 10 -7.72 -11.88 9.38
CA ASP A 10 -9.03 -12.47 9.65
C ASP A 10 -10.07 -11.43 10.11
N ASP A 11 -11.30 -11.89 10.33
CA ASP A 11 -12.43 -11.03 10.69
C ASP A 11 -12.40 -10.55 12.15
N ALA A 12 -11.87 -11.37 13.07
CA ALA A 12 -11.78 -11.02 14.48
C ALA A 12 -10.71 -9.93 14.70
N ALA A 13 -9.62 -10.00 13.94
CA ALA A 13 -8.56 -9.00 13.94
C ALA A 13 -9.08 -7.59 13.63
N ALA A 14 -10.09 -7.45 12.75
CA ALA A 14 -10.63 -6.15 12.39
C ALA A 14 -11.17 -5.37 13.61
N ALA A 15 -11.94 -6.04 14.49
CA ALA A 15 -12.48 -5.42 15.69
C ALA A 15 -11.39 -5.20 16.75
N ALA A 16 -10.49 -6.18 16.92
CA ALA A 16 -9.40 -6.09 17.89
C ALA A 16 -8.45 -4.92 17.58
N ILE A 17 -8.02 -4.79 16.32
CA ILE A 17 -7.14 -3.69 15.90
C ILE A 17 -7.86 -2.35 16.03
N ALA A 18 -9.15 -2.24 15.68
CA ALA A 18 -9.90 -1.00 15.87
C ALA A 18 -9.91 -0.55 17.34
N ALA A 19 -10.10 -1.48 18.27
CA ALA A 19 -10.06 -1.19 19.71
C ALA A 19 -8.65 -0.77 20.19
N ILE A 20 -7.59 -1.37 19.65
CA ILE A 20 -6.21 -0.99 19.97
C ILE A 20 -5.90 0.41 19.45
N VAL A 21 -6.22 0.70 18.18
CA VAL A 21 -6.00 2.03 17.60
C VAL A 21 -6.74 3.11 18.40
N ALA A 22 -7.99 2.85 18.79
CA ALA A 22 -8.78 3.76 19.61
C ALA A 22 -8.16 4.00 20.99
N ARG A 23 -7.74 2.93 21.69
CA ARG A 23 -7.13 3.01 23.02
C ARG A 23 -5.88 3.87 23.06
N HIS A 24 -5.12 3.88 21.96
CA HIS A 24 -3.85 4.59 21.84
C HIS A 24 -3.95 5.90 21.04
N ASP A 25 -5.16 6.31 20.64
CA ASP A 25 -5.40 7.46 19.76
C ASP A 25 -4.49 7.48 18.51
N ALA A 26 -4.19 6.31 17.95
CA ALA A 26 -3.13 6.12 16.95
C ALA A 26 -3.63 6.29 15.50
N TRP A 27 -4.71 7.04 15.29
CA TRP A 27 -5.43 7.12 14.01
C TRP A 27 -4.57 7.65 12.86
N ASP A 28 -3.67 8.59 13.16
CA ASP A 28 -2.86 9.29 12.16
C ASP A 28 -1.56 8.57 11.80
N ARG A 29 -1.23 7.48 12.52
CA ARG A 29 0.00 6.71 12.31
C ARG A 29 -0.23 5.24 11.96
N VAL A 30 -1.46 4.81 11.80
CA VAL A 30 -1.81 3.44 11.40
C VAL A 30 -2.44 3.42 10.02
N LEU A 31 -1.85 2.63 9.12
CA LEU A 31 -2.44 2.24 7.85
C LEU A 31 -2.97 0.81 7.97
N VAL A 32 -4.24 0.61 7.63
CA VAL A 32 -4.88 -0.70 7.65
C VAL A 32 -4.91 -1.30 6.25
N ALA A 33 -4.26 -2.44 6.10
CA ALA A 33 -4.25 -3.23 4.88
C ALA A 33 -5.19 -4.43 4.98
N SER A 34 -5.74 -4.85 3.85
CA SER A 34 -6.35 -6.16 3.71
C SER A 34 -6.62 -6.51 2.25
N PHE A 35 -6.36 -7.76 1.87
CA PHE A 35 -6.77 -8.29 0.57
C PHE A 35 -8.29 -8.36 0.37
N HIS A 36 -9.05 -8.42 1.47
CA HIS A 36 -10.51 -8.58 1.44
C HIS A 36 -11.21 -7.27 1.83
N ASP A 37 -11.91 -6.66 0.89
CA ASP A 37 -12.64 -5.41 1.16
C ASP A 37 -13.72 -5.57 2.25
N SER A 38 -14.23 -6.79 2.47
CA SER A 38 -15.16 -7.09 3.57
C SER A 38 -14.54 -6.82 4.95
N ARG A 39 -13.25 -7.12 5.14
CA ARG A 39 -12.52 -6.89 6.39
C ARG A 39 -12.29 -5.40 6.63
N ARG A 40 -11.91 -4.66 5.59
CA ARG A 40 -11.78 -3.19 5.64
C ARG A 40 -13.09 -2.51 6.05
N ARG A 41 -14.21 -2.96 5.47
CA ARG A 41 -15.55 -2.48 5.86
C ARG A 41 -15.89 -2.84 7.30
N ARG A 42 -15.55 -4.03 7.78
CA ARG A 42 -15.74 -4.42 9.19
C ARG A 42 -14.91 -3.56 10.14
N PHE A 43 -13.62 -3.35 9.83
CA PHE A 43 -12.76 -2.45 10.59
C PHE A 43 -13.38 -1.05 10.69
N THR A 44 -13.78 -0.47 9.55
CA THR A 44 -14.35 0.88 9.53
C THR A 44 -15.64 0.97 10.36
N ARG A 45 -16.51 -0.05 10.30
CA ARG A 45 -17.72 -0.10 11.14
C ARG A 45 -17.40 -0.23 12.63
N ALA A 46 -16.43 -1.07 12.99
CA ALA A 46 -16.04 -1.27 14.39
C ALA A 46 -15.33 -0.04 14.97
N ALA A 47 -14.50 0.63 14.17
CA ALA A 47 -13.76 1.81 14.57
C ALA A 47 -14.63 3.06 14.70
N GLY A 48 -15.74 3.15 13.96
CA GLY A 48 -16.57 4.36 13.90
C GLY A 48 -15.88 5.58 13.28
N ARG A 49 -14.64 5.41 12.79
CA ARG A 49 -13.78 6.43 12.19
C ARG A 49 -12.96 5.81 11.05
N THR A 50 -12.57 6.64 10.09
CA THR A 50 -11.69 6.25 8.99
C THR A 50 -10.22 6.39 9.37
N VAL A 51 -9.41 5.40 8.96
CA VAL A 51 -7.94 5.44 8.97
C VAL A 51 -7.42 5.37 7.55
N ALA A 52 -6.12 5.63 7.35
CA ALA A 52 -5.47 5.34 6.08
C ALA A 52 -5.62 3.85 5.75
N MET A 53 -5.93 3.51 4.50
CA MET A 53 -6.14 2.13 4.07
C MET A 53 -5.52 1.83 2.70
N SER A 54 -5.03 0.60 2.54
CA SER A 54 -4.65 0.08 1.23
C SER A 54 -5.83 -0.55 0.48
N GLY A 55 -5.77 -0.52 -0.85
CA GLY A 55 -6.75 -1.17 -1.72
C GLY A 55 -6.69 -2.70 -1.65
N GLY A 56 -7.86 -3.36 -1.62
CA GLY A 56 -7.97 -4.81 -1.74
C GLY A 56 -7.69 -5.32 -3.16
N ALA A 57 -7.66 -6.64 -3.33
CA ALA A 57 -7.27 -7.29 -4.58
C ALA A 57 -8.14 -6.86 -5.79
N LEU A 58 -9.44 -6.61 -5.58
CA LEU A 58 -10.35 -6.15 -6.64
C LEU A 58 -10.02 -4.73 -7.11
N ALA A 59 -9.67 -3.83 -6.20
CA ALA A 59 -9.27 -2.46 -6.54
C ALA A 59 -7.98 -2.45 -7.35
N ILE A 60 -7.00 -3.26 -6.92
CA ILE A 60 -5.73 -3.46 -7.63
C ILE A 60 -5.98 -4.06 -9.02
N GLY A 61 -6.77 -5.13 -9.12
CA GLY A 61 -7.13 -5.76 -10.38
C GLY A 61 -7.84 -4.80 -11.34
N ALA A 62 -8.79 -4.00 -10.85
CA ALA A 62 -9.46 -3.00 -11.67
C ALA A 62 -8.49 -1.93 -12.20
N LEU A 63 -7.55 -1.45 -11.37
CA LEU A 63 -6.53 -0.49 -11.80
C LEU A 63 -5.62 -1.08 -12.88
N VAL A 64 -5.18 -2.33 -12.73
CA VAL A 64 -4.33 -3.03 -13.71
C VAL A 64 -5.08 -3.30 -15.02
N LEU A 65 -6.32 -3.79 -14.96
CA LEU A 65 -7.09 -4.18 -16.14
C LEU A 65 -7.65 -2.99 -16.93
N THR A 66 -8.01 -1.89 -16.26
CA THR A 66 -8.52 -0.69 -16.94
C THR A 66 -7.41 0.22 -17.46
N ALA A 67 -6.16 -0.05 -17.06
CA ALA A 67 -5.01 0.74 -17.42
C ALA A 67 -4.83 0.90 -18.95
N PRO A 68 -4.96 -0.14 -19.80
CA PRO A 68 -4.83 0.03 -21.25
C PRO A 68 -5.87 0.97 -21.87
N PHE A 69 -7.05 1.07 -21.26
CA PHE A 69 -8.23 1.75 -21.81
C PHE A 69 -8.40 3.21 -21.37
N GLY A 70 -7.47 3.76 -20.57
CA GLY A 70 -7.53 5.17 -20.14
C GLY A 70 -8.61 5.48 -19.09
N LEU A 71 -9.28 4.47 -18.54
CA LEU A 71 -10.38 4.62 -17.57
C LEU A 71 -9.91 4.77 -16.12
N THR A 72 -8.60 4.87 -15.88
CA THR A 72 -8.00 4.92 -14.54
C THR A 72 -8.61 6.03 -13.68
N ARG A 73 -8.86 7.22 -14.22
CA ARG A 73 -9.44 8.34 -13.44
C ARG A 73 -10.87 8.06 -12.98
N PHE A 74 -11.66 7.35 -13.77
CA PHE A 74 -13.01 6.94 -13.39
C PHE A 74 -12.99 5.90 -12.27
N VAL A 75 -12.10 4.90 -12.38
CA VAL A 75 -11.89 3.88 -11.36
C VAL A 75 -11.34 4.51 -10.06
N ALA A 76 -10.36 5.40 -10.17
CA ALA A 76 -9.78 6.12 -9.03
C ALA A 76 -10.82 6.88 -8.20
N ARG A 77 -11.80 7.54 -8.84
CA ARG A 77 -12.90 8.21 -8.11
C ARG A 77 -13.76 7.22 -7.30
N ARG A 78 -13.95 6.00 -7.79
CA ARG A 78 -14.63 4.93 -7.05
C ARG A 78 -13.75 4.38 -5.91
N LEU A 79 -12.45 4.53 -6.02
CA LEU A 79 -11.45 4.13 -5.03
C LEU A 79 -11.08 5.25 -4.04
N ALA A 80 -11.80 6.39 -4.00
CA ALA A 80 -11.48 7.55 -3.15
C ALA A 80 -11.38 7.27 -1.62
N HIS A 81 -11.68 6.05 -1.19
CA HIS A 81 -11.58 5.57 0.19
C HIS A 81 -10.25 4.82 0.49
N ILE A 82 -9.31 4.79 -0.46
CA ILE A 82 -7.99 4.14 -0.29
C ILE A 82 -6.90 5.17 -0.52
N GLN A 83 -5.78 5.05 0.21
CA GLN A 83 -4.63 5.96 0.14
C GLN A 83 -3.46 5.33 -0.62
N CYS A 84 -3.37 4.01 -0.65
CA CYS A 84 -2.31 3.31 -1.36
C CYS A 84 -2.78 2.00 -1.99
N VAL A 85 -1.95 1.48 -2.88
CA VAL A 85 -1.98 0.08 -3.34
C VAL A 85 -0.73 -0.63 -2.86
N GLN A 86 -0.89 -1.89 -2.46
CA GLN A 86 0.21 -2.72 -1.97
C GLN A 86 0.28 -3.97 -2.85
N VAL A 87 1.32 -4.07 -3.68
CA VAL A 87 1.37 -5.07 -4.77
C VAL A 87 2.72 -5.79 -4.83
N PRO A 88 2.76 -7.03 -5.36
CA PRO A 88 4.02 -7.64 -5.73
C PRO A 88 4.56 -7.03 -7.02
N VAL A 89 5.87 -7.18 -7.26
CA VAL A 89 6.49 -6.80 -8.54
C VAL A 89 5.80 -7.52 -9.70
N ARG A 90 5.51 -8.81 -9.51
CA ARG A 90 4.85 -9.70 -10.48
C ARG A 90 3.76 -10.55 -9.82
N GLN A 91 2.72 -10.85 -10.58
CA GLN A 91 1.64 -11.78 -10.21
C GLN A 91 1.56 -12.86 -11.30
N GLY A 92 2.14 -14.04 -11.03
CA GLY A 92 2.30 -15.08 -12.04
C GLY A 92 3.06 -14.57 -13.28
N PRO A 93 2.51 -14.67 -14.51
CA PRO A 93 3.19 -14.20 -15.71
C PRO A 93 3.18 -12.65 -15.84
N ILE A 94 2.33 -11.95 -15.09
CA ILE A 94 2.08 -10.51 -15.28
C ILE A 94 3.05 -9.69 -14.42
N THR A 95 3.76 -8.75 -15.03
CA THR A 95 4.49 -7.70 -14.30
C THR A 95 3.51 -6.61 -13.89
N VAL A 96 3.34 -6.42 -12.58
CA VAL A 96 2.38 -5.46 -12.02
C VAL A 96 3.04 -4.09 -11.93
N VAL A 97 4.25 -4.02 -11.36
CA VAL A 97 4.95 -2.74 -11.12
C VAL A 97 5.72 -2.32 -12.37
N THR A 98 5.09 -1.48 -13.17
CA THR A 98 5.65 -0.86 -14.38
C THR A 98 5.67 0.67 -14.24
N PRO A 99 6.50 1.42 -15.00
CA PRO A 99 6.48 2.89 -14.96
C PRO A 99 5.08 3.48 -15.18
N ARG A 100 4.33 2.87 -16.11
CA ARG A 100 2.95 3.28 -16.45
C ARG A 100 1.97 2.98 -15.31
N PHE A 101 2.15 1.88 -14.58
CA PHE A 101 1.36 1.59 -13.39
C PHE A 101 1.61 2.61 -12.28
N VAL A 102 2.87 2.88 -11.95
CA VAL A 102 3.26 3.83 -10.89
C VAL A 102 2.71 5.22 -11.19
N SER A 103 3.00 5.76 -12.38
CA SER A 103 2.53 7.08 -12.80
C SER A 103 1.00 7.23 -12.71
N ARG A 104 0.26 6.15 -12.96
CA ARG A 104 -1.21 6.16 -12.92
C ARG A 104 -1.78 6.13 -11.53
N CYS A 105 -1.21 5.32 -10.65
CA CYS A 105 -1.56 5.33 -9.24
C CYS A 105 -1.32 6.72 -8.66
N GLN A 106 -0.16 7.31 -8.95
CA GLN A 106 0.17 8.66 -8.48
C GLN A 106 -0.75 9.74 -9.07
N ALA A 107 -1.08 9.68 -10.37
CA ALA A 107 -2.06 10.57 -10.99
C ALA A 107 -3.49 10.41 -10.41
N ALA A 108 -3.77 9.26 -9.80
CA ALA A 108 -5.00 8.98 -9.07
C ALA A 108 -4.93 9.39 -7.58
N GLY A 109 -3.80 9.94 -7.12
CA GLY A 109 -3.57 10.29 -5.70
C GLY A 109 -3.28 9.09 -4.81
N LEU A 110 -2.87 7.96 -5.40
CA LEU A 110 -2.58 6.71 -4.68
C LEU A 110 -1.06 6.51 -4.57
N GLN A 111 -0.60 6.22 -3.35
CA GLN A 111 0.75 5.71 -3.14
C GLN A 111 0.89 4.27 -3.63
N VAL A 112 2.08 3.89 -4.07
CA VAL A 112 2.43 2.53 -4.48
C VAL A 112 3.45 1.96 -3.51
N HIS A 113 3.07 0.94 -2.73
CA HIS A 113 4.00 0.17 -1.92
C HIS A 113 4.21 -1.21 -2.53
N VAL A 114 5.45 -1.68 -2.55
CA VAL A 114 5.83 -2.96 -3.19
C VAL A 114 6.36 -3.94 -2.16
N TRP A 115 5.91 -5.19 -2.23
CA TRP A 115 6.27 -6.25 -1.30
C TRP A 115 6.48 -7.59 -2.03
N VAL A 116 7.25 -8.56 -1.51
CA VAL A 116 8.42 -8.35 -0.65
C VAL A 116 9.62 -8.13 -1.58
N VAL A 117 10.49 -7.18 -1.25
CA VAL A 117 11.63 -6.80 -2.09
C VAL A 117 12.90 -6.88 -1.27
N ASP A 118 13.68 -7.94 -1.45
CA ASP A 118 14.90 -8.17 -0.67
C ASP A 118 16.19 -8.01 -1.49
N ASP A 119 16.08 -8.00 -2.83
CA ASP A 119 17.24 -7.79 -3.70
C ASP A 119 17.58 -6.29 -3.81
N PRO A 120 18.80 -5.84 -3.45
CA PRO A 120 19.18 -4.44 -3.52
C PRO A 120 19.06 -3.83 -4.93
N ALA A 121 19.37 -4.60 -5.98
CA ALA A 121 19.27 -4.11 -7.35
C ALA A 121 17.80 -3.85 -7.73
N GLU A 122 16.89 -4.72 -7.28
CA GLU A 122 15.45 -4.52 -7.44
C GLU A 122 14.92 -3.34 -6.60
N MET A 123 15.40 -3.15 -5.36
CA MET A 123 15.08 -1.97 -4.55
C MET A 123 15.45 -0.69 -5.30
N GLU A 124 16.67 -0.62 -5.82
CA GLU A 124 17.17 0.52 -6.60
C GLU A 124 16.31 0.80 -7.85
N ARG A 125 15.97 -0.26 -8.58
CA ARG A 125 15.12 -0.17 -9.78
C ARG A 125 13.73 0.35 -9.43
N LEU A 126 13.10 -0.17 -8.38
CA LEU A 126 11.75 0.24 -7.96
C LEU A 126 11.73 1.67 -7.43
N LEU A 127 12.74 2.07 -6.64
CA LEU A 127 12.90 3.45 -6.18
C LEU A 127 13.13 4.40 -7.36
N ALA A 128 13.88 3.99 -8.38
CA ALA A 128 14.05 4.76 -9.62
C ALA A 128 12.75 4.87 -10.44
N LEU A 129 11.86 3.88 -10.37
CA LEU A 129 10.50 3.98 -10.92
C LEU A 129 9.59 4.94 -10.13
N GLY A 130 10.00 5.36 -8.93
CA GLY A 130 9.26 6.29 -8.10
C GLY A 130 8.18 5.64 -7.25
N VAL A 131 8.34 4.37 -6.84
CA VAL A 131 7.43 3.77 -5.84
C VAL A 131 7.54 4.51 -4.50
N ASP A 132 6.44 4.56 -3.76
CA ASP A 132 6.34 5.33 -2.51
C ASP A 132 6.77 4.53 -1.27
N GLY A 133 6.90 3.21 -1.38
CA GLY A 133 7.32 2.37 -0.27
C GLY A 133 7.75 0.97 -0.69
N LEU A 134 8.67 0.40 0.07
CA LEU A 134 9.15 -0.97 -0.07
C LEU A 134 8.88 -1.71 1.24
N MET A 135 8.49 -2.97 1.13
CA MET A 135 8.43 -3.92 2.23
C MET A 135 9.46 -5.01 1.98
N THR A 136 10.32 -5.25 2.96
CA THR A 136 11.46 -6.16 2.87
C THR A 136 11.57 -6.95 4.17
N ASP A 137 12.13 -8.14 4.08
CA ASP A 137 12.58 -8.90 5.24
C ASP A 137 14.02 -8.49 5.64
N ASP A 138 14.76 -7.79 4.77
CA ASP A 138 16.12 -7.29 5.01
C ASP A 138 16.17 -5.76 5.17
N VAL A 139 15.82 -5.32 6.38
CA VAL A 139 15.74 -3.88 6.73
C VAL A 139 17.10 -3.19 6.74
N GLU A 140 18.20 -3.91 6.95
CA GLU A 140 19.56 -3.34 6.98
C GLU A 140 20.03 -3.02 5.55
N VAL A 141 19.79 -3.93 4.61
CA VAL A 141 20.04 -3.70 3.18
C VAL A 141 19.19 -2.54 2.68
N LEU A 142 17.89 -2.52 3.00
CA LEU A 142 17.03 -1.42 2.56
C LEU A 142 17.47 -0.08 3.16
N ALA A 143 17.85 -0.03 4.44
CA ALA A 143 18.37 1.19 5.05
C ALA A 143 19.62 1.71 4.32
N SER A 144 20.54 0.82 3.97
CA SER A 144 21.76 1.17 3.21
C SER A 144 21.44 1.72 1.82
N VAL A 145 20.49 1.11 1.10
CA VAL A 145 20.02 1.60 -0.20
C VAL A 145 19.36 2.98 -0.08
N LEU A 146 18.48 3.17 0.92
CA LEU A 146 17.81 4.46 1.15
C LEU A 146 18.81 5.55 1.55
N GLU A 147 19.82 5.23 2.34
CA GLU A 147 20.89 6.16 2.73
C GLU A 147 21.71 6.60 1.52
N ALA A 148 22.13 5.65 0.67
CA ALA A 148 22.87 5.95 -0.56
C ALA A 148 22.10 6.89 -1.51
N ARG A 149 20.76 6.85 -1.48
CA ARG A 149 19.88 7.73 -2.27
C ARG A 149 19.46 9.01 -1.57
N GLY A 150 19.86 9.23 -0.31
CA GLY A 150 19.47 10.40 0.49
C GLY A 150 18.01 10.38 0.98
N PHE A 151 17.37 9.21 1.01
CA PHE A 151 16.01 9.01 1.56
C PHE A 151 16.01 8.63 3.05
N TRP A 152 17.19 8.43 3.65
CA TRP A 152 17.34 8.01 5.04
C TRP A 152 18.15 9.03 5.88
N PRO A 153 17.76 9.33 7.13
CA PRO A 153 16.54 8.86 7.78
C PRO A 153 15.28 9.47 7.16
N GLN A 154 14.21 8.68 7.08
CA GLN A 154 12.90 9.16 6.64
C GLN A 154 12.41 10.26 7.60
N ARG A 155 12.18 11.46 7.10
CA ARG A 155 11.66 12.61 7.87
C ARG A 155 10.17 12.78 7.70
#